data_AF-A0A947QN68-F1
#
_entry.id   AF-A0A947QN68-F1
#
_cell.length_a   1.000
_cell.length_b   1.000
_cell.length_c   1.000
_cell.angle_alpha   90.00
_cell.angle_beta   90.00
_cell.angle_gamma   90.00
#
_symmetry.space_group_name_H-M   'P 1'
#
loop_
_entity.id
_entity.type
_entity.pdbx_description
1 polymer ?
#
loop_
_entity_poly.entity_id
_entity_poly.type
_entity_poly.pdbx_seq_one_letter_code
_entity_poly.pdbx_strand_id
1 'polypeptide(L)'
;MKKYLWQIIGSISILILGFSQLVKHANAAIGFDNEGNIKKATNLTDKSPKDITIQTIQWALGFLGLVAVVLILYGGITWMTSAGNEEKVKKAKDILKMAVIGMIVVLLAWALVTFVFTTIQQ
;
A
#
# COMPACT_ATOMS: atom_id res chain seq x y z
N MET A 1 -23.06 -28.01 -0.58
CA MET A 1 -22.73 -26.72 0.10
C MET A 1 -21.27 -26.61 0.50
N LYS A 2 -20.67 -27.58 1.23
CA LYS A 2 -19.26 -27.53 1.66
C LYS A 2 -18.22 -27.42 0.52
N LYS A 3 -18.54 -27.93 -0.67
CA LYS A 3 -17.66 -27.93 -1.86
C LYS A 3 -17.39 -26.54 -2.44
N TYR A 4 -18.36 -25.62 -2.40
CA TYR A 4 -18.19 -24.23 -2.88
C TYR A 4 -17.47 -23.35 -1.85
N LEU A 5 -17.67 -23.66 -0.56
CA LEU A 5 -17.07 -22.94 0.56
C LEU A 5 -15.54 -23.09 0.58
N TRP A 6 -15.03 -24.25 0.17
CA TRP A 6 -13.58 -24.49 0.08
C TRP A 6 -12.91 -23.83 -1.14
N GLN A 7 -13.63 -23.63 -2.25
CA GLN A 7 -13.09 -22.94 -3.42
C GLN A 7 -12.99 -21.42 -3.22
N ILE A 8 -13.93 -20.81 -2.49
CA ILE A 8 -13.91 -19.37 -2.19
C ILE A 8 -12.69 -19.01 -1.33
N ILE A 9 -12.36 -19.83 -0.33
CA ILE A 9 -11.19 -19.65 0.54
C ILE A 9 -9.87 -19.85 -0.24
N GLY A 10 -9.85 -20.77 -1.19
CA GLY A 10 -8.70 -21.00 -2.09
C GLY A 10 -8.42 -19.81 -3.00
N SER A 11 -9.46 -19.23 -3.63
CA SER A 11 -9.30 -18.05 -4.49
C SER A 11 -8.91 -16.80 -3.71
N ILE A 12 -9.39 -16.62 -2.47
CA ILE A 12 -8.99 -15.51 -1.61
C ILE A 12 -7.51 -15.61 -1.22
N SER A 13 -6.99 -16.84 -1.01
CA SER A 13 -5.57 -17.06 -0.72
C SER A 13 -4.67 -16.79 -1.93
N ILE A 14 -5.14 -17.11 -3.15
CA ILE A 14 -4.42 -16.78 -4.39
C ILE A 14 -4.39 -15.28 -4.64
N LEU A 15 -5.47 -14.56 -4.32
CA LEU A 15 -5.50 -13.09 -4.33
C LEU A 15 -4.56 -12.49 -3.28
N ILE A 16 -4.50 -13.05 -2.07
CA ILE A 16 -3.59 -12.59 -1.01
C ILE A 16 -2.11 -12.85 -1.37
N LEU A 17 -1.80 -14.01 -1.95
CA LEU A 17 -0.45 -14.33 -2.41
C LEU A 17 -0.03 -13.47 -3.61
N GLY A 18 -0.92 -13.29 -4.59
CA GLY A 18 -0.70 -12.38 -5.72
C GLY A 18 -0.55 -10.92 -5.26
N PHE A 19 -1.30 -10.52 -4.23
CA PHE A 19 -1.19 -9.21 -3.60
C PHE A 19 0.17 -9.04 -2.89
N SER A 20 0.65 -10.06 -2.18
CA SER A 20 2.00 -10.04 -1.59
C SER A 20 3.10 -9.88 -2.65
N GLN A 21 2.95 -10.52 -3.82
CA GLN A 21 3.90 -10.31 -4.92
C GLN A 21 3.77 -8.91 -5.51
N LEU A 22 2.57 -8.38 -5.70
CA LEU A 22 2.38 -7.00 -6.19
C LEU A 22 3.01 -5.98 -5.25
N VAL A 23 2.87 -6.17 -3.93
CA VAL A 23 3.51 -5.32 -2.91
C VAL A 23 5.04 -5.35 -3.04
N LYS A 24 5.65 -6.52 -3.27
CA LYS A 24 7.10 -6.63 -3.49
C LYS A 24 7.57 -5.92 -4.76
N HIS A 25 6.82 -6.03 -5.86
CA HIS A 25 7.16 -5.36 -7.12
C HIS A 25 6.87 -3.86 -7.09
N ALA A 26 5.81 -3.43 -6.39
CA ALA A 26 5.55 -2.03 -6.12
C ALA A 26 6.70 -1.43 -5.29
N ASN A 27 7.08 -2.09 -4.18
CA ASN A 27 8.22 -1.73 -3.33
C ASN A 27 9.60 -1.74 -4.01
N ALA A 28 9.71 -2.31 -5.22
CA ALA A 28 10.93 -2.26 -6.04
C ALA A 28 10.88 -1.13 -7.09
N ALA A 29 9.69 -0.69 -7.51
CA ALA A 29 9.49 0.42 -8.45
C ALA A 29 9.47 1.79 -7.76
N ILE A 30 8.94 1.85 -6.53
CA ILE A 30 9.35 2.85 -5.54
C ILE A 30 10.64 2.31 -4.91
N GLY A 31 11.77 3.00 -4.89
CA GLY A 31 13.06 2.44 -4.43
C GLY A 31 13.14 2.08 -2.93
N PHE A 32 12.35 1.10 -2.48
CA PHE A 32 12.22 0.63 -1.10
C PHE A 32 12.62 -0.86 -1.00
N ASP A 33 13.71 -1.24 -1.64
CA ASP A 33 14.28 -2.58 -1.60
C ASP A 33 15.19 -2.76 -0.38
N ASN A 34 14.60 -2.86 0.82
CA ASN A 34 15.38 -3.21 2.01
C ASN A 34 14.85 -4.42 2.78
N GLU A 35 14.17 -5.37 2.11
CA GLU A 35 14.17 -6.76 2.61
C GLU A 35 15.54 -7.44 2.43
N GLY A 36 16.41 -6.92 1.54
CA GLY A 36 17.74 -7.48 1.24
C GLY A 36 18.91 -6.89 2.05
N ASN A 37 18.90 -5.59 2.38
CA ASN A 37 20.04 -4.94 3.06
C ASN A 37 19.90 -4.88 4.59
N ILE A 38 18.70 -4.99 5.18
CA ILE A 38 18.55 -5.04 6.65
C ILE A 38 19.01 -6.40 7.21
N LYS A 39 18.94 -7.48 6.42
CA LYS A 39 19.42 -8.81 6.80
C LYS A 39 20.91 -9.06 6.51
N LYS A 40 21.53 -8.23 5.67
CA LYS A 40 22.96 -8.33 5.31
C LYS A 40 23.85 -7.33 6.05
N ALA A 41 23.29 -6.27 6.64
CA ALA A 41 24.06 -5.27 7.37
C ALA A 41 24.26 -5.58 8.86
N THR A 42 23.48 -6.48 9.48
CA THR A 42 23.67 -6.80 10.90
C THR A 42 23.56 -8.30 11.16
N ASN A 43 24.73 -8.94 11.26
CA ASN A 43 24.88 -10.08 12.16
C ASN A 43 24.34 -9.63 13.52
N LEU A 44 23.34 -10.35 14.04
CA LEU A 44 22.62 -10.03 15.26
C LEU A 44 23.53 -9.52 16.38
N THR A 45 23.41 -8.23 16.70
CA THR A 45 23.47 -7.63 18.05
C THR A 45 23.06 -6.16 17.85
N ASP A 46 22.12 -5.68 18.66
CA ASP A 46 21.53 -4.34 18.64
C ASP A 46 20.47 -4.09 17.55
N LYS A 47 19.25 -4.55 17.85
CA LYS A 47 18.02 -3.92 17.34
C LYS A 47 18.00 -2.46 17.77
N SER A 48 18.69 -1.61 17.02
CA SER A 48 18.66 -0.18 17.23
C SER A 48 17.21 0.30 17.10
N PRO A 49 16.74 1.26 17.91
CA PRO A 49 15.40 1.86 17.76
C PRO A 49 15.08 2.34 16.33
N LYS A 50 16.13 2.62 15.54
CA LYS A 50 16.07 3.00 14.13
C LYS A 50 15.42 1.91 13.25
N ASP A 51 15.73 0.64 13.47
CA ASP A 51 15.20 -0.46 12.64
C ASP A 51 13.71 -0.71 12.88
N ILE A 52 13.27 -0.58 14.14
CA ILE A 52 11.86 -0.73 14.52
C ILE A 52 11.03 0.42 13.93
N THR A 53 11.60 1.62 13.89
CA THR A 53 10.95 2.80 13.30
C THR A 53 10.78 2.63 11.79
N ILE A 54 11.82 2.21 11.07
CA ILE A 54 11.75 1.99 9.62
C ILE A 54 10.80 0.84 9.28
N GLN A 55 10.83 -0.26 10.04
CA GLN A 55 9.94 -1.40 9.82
C GLN A 55 8.45 -1.01 10.01
N THR A 56 8.15 -0.21 11.03
CA THR A 56 6.78 0.24 11.30
C THR A 56 6.27 1.14 10.17
N ILE A 57 7.11 2.07 9.68
CA ILE A 57 6.79 2.94 8.56
C ILE A 57 6.55 2.12 7.29
N GLN A 58 7.38 1.12 7.00
CA GLN A 58 7.23 0.26 5.83
C GLN A 58 5.91 -0.51 5.82
N TRP A 59 5.51 -1.07 6.97
CA TRP A 59 4.23 -1.77 7.10
C TRP A 59 3.04 -0.82 6.98
N ALA A 60 3.14 0.38 7.56
CA ALA A 60 2.13 1.42 7.44
C ALA A 60 1.95 1.91 5.99
N LEU A 61 3.05 2.18 5.27
CA LEU A 61 3.00 2.62 3.86
C LEU A 61 2.43 1.53 2.95
N GLY A 62 2.83 0.27 3.14
CA GLY A 62 2.25 -0.86 2.38
C GLY A 62 0.76 -1.03 2.63
N PHE A 63 0.32 -0.91 3.89
CA PHE A 63 -1.09 -0.98 4.26
C PHE A 63 -1.90 0.20 3.70
N LEU A 64 -1.37 1.42 3.77
CA LEU A 64 -2.02 2.60 3.17
C LEU A 64 -2.11 2.49 1.65
N GLY A 65 -1.06 1.99 0.99
CA GLY A 65 -1.07 1.74 -0.46
C GLY A 65 -2.14 0.73 -0.88
N LEU A 66 -2.30 -0.37 -0.14
CA LEU A 66 -3.38 -1.34 -0.35
C LEU A 66 -4.75 -0.67 -0.24
N VAL A 67 -4.98 0.08 0.83
CA VAL A 67 -6.26 0.76 1.07
C VAL A 67 -6.56 1.76 -0.04
N ALA A 68 -5.56 2.51 -0.50
CA ALA A 68 -5.72 3.46 -1.61
C ALA A 68 -6.16 2.76 -2.91
N VAL A 69 -5.55 1.62 -3.27
CA VAL A 69 -5.95 0.84 -4.46
C VAL A 69 -7.39 0.33 -4.33
N VAL A 70 -7.78 -0.17 -3.15
CA VAL A 70 -9.16 -0.63 -2.90
C VAL A 70 -10.17 0.51 -3.04
N LEU A 71 -9.85 1.70 -2.51
CA LEU A 71 -10.71 2.89 -2.64
C LEU A 71 -10.85 3.36 -4.09
N ILE A 72 -9.76 3.33 -4.86
CA ILE A 72 -9.78 3.67 -6.29
C ILE A 72 -10.64 2.68 -7.06
N LEU A 73 -10.53 1.38 -6.78
CA LEU A 73 -11.37 0.35 -7.41
C LEU A 73 -12.84 0.53 -7.03
N TYR A 74 -13.15 0.78 -5.76
CA TYR A 74 -14.52 1.01 -5.31
C TYR A 74 -15.14 2.27 -5.94
N GLY A 75 -14.40 3.37 -5.96
CA GLY A 75 -14.80 4.62 -6.62
C GLY A 75 -14.96 4.44 -8.13
N GLY A 76 -14.05 3.71 -8.78
CA GLY A 76 -14.08 3.42 -10.21
C GLY A 76 -15.27 2.56 -10.61
N ILE A 77 -15.54 1.46 -9.89
CA ILE A 77 -16.70 0.59 -10.14
C ILE A 77 -18.00 1.38 -9.89
N THR A 78 -18.06 2.17 -8.83
CA THR A 78 -19.24 3.02 -8.56
C THR A 78 -19.45 4.04 -9.67
N TRP A 79 -18.38 4.65 -10.19
CA TRP A 79 -18.47 5.59 -11.32
C TRP A 79 -18.98 4.92 -12.59
N MET A 80 -18.44 3.74 -12.94
CA MET A 80 -18.85 2.97 -14.12
C MET A 80 -20.28 2.43 -14.03
N THR A 81 -20.73 2.05 -12.83
CA THR A 81 -22.08 1.51 -12.57
C THR A 81 -23.13 2.58 -12.31
N SER A 82 -22.76 3.87 -12.31
CA SER A 82 -23.69 4.97 -12.03
C SER A 82 -24.73 5.22 -13.14
N ALA A 83 -24.56 4.63 -14.33
CA ALA A 83 -25.56 4.57 -15.41
C ALA A 83 -26.31 5.90 -15.72
N GLY A 84 -25.63 7.05 -15.55
CA GLY A 84 -26.21 8.38 -15.81
C GLY A 84 -26.89 9.06 -14.61
N ASN A 85 -26.93 8.44 -13.42
CA ASN A 85 -27.39 9.11 -12.20
C ASN A 85 -26.30 10.08 -11.71
N GLU A 86 -26.55 11.38 -11.86
CA GLU A 86 -25.62 12.46 -11.50
C GLU A 86 -25.16 12.41 -10.03
N GLU A 87 -26.04 11.99 -9.12
CA GLU A 87 -25.74 11.92 -7.69
C GLU A 87 -24.70 10.83 -7.39
N LYS A 88 -24.83 9.66 -8.04
CA LYS A 88 -23.86 8.57 -7.90
C LYS A 88 -22.54 8.89 -8.60
N VAL A 89 -22.58 9.55 -9.75
CA VAL A 89 -21.38 10.02 -10.46
C VAL A 89 -20.63 11.04 -9.61
N LYS A 90 -21.33 11.99 -8.99
CA LYS A 90 -20.72 13.00 -8.11
C LYS A 90 -20.05 12.34 -6.90
N LYS A 91 -20.76 11.43 -6.23
CA LYS A 91 -20.22 10.70 -5.08
C LYS A 91 -18.99 9.86 -5.46
N ALA A 92 -19.01 9.18 -6.61
CA ALA A 92 -17.86 8.41 -7.08
C ALA A 92 -16.66 9.30 -7.40
N LYS A 93 -16.88 10.46 -8.04
CA LYS A 93 -15.83 11.45 -8.30
C LYS A 93 -15.24 12.03 -7.02
N ASP A 94 -16.05 12.29 -6.01
CA ASP A 94 -15.55 12.80 -4.72
C ASP A 94 -14.70 11.74 -4.00
N ILE A 95 -15.11 10.46 -4.01
CA ILE A 95 -14.30 9.36 -3.49
C ILE A 95 -12.96 9.26 -4.24
N LEU A 96 -12.98 9.34 -5.57
CA LEU A 96 -11.76 9.31 -6.37
C LEU A 96 -10.84 10.50 -6.08
N LYS A 97 -11.38 11.72 -5.93
CA LYS A 97 -10.60 12.90 -5.54
C LYS A 97 -9.93 12.70 -4.18
N MET A 98 -10.68 12.23 -3.18
CA MET A 98 -10.14 11.94 -1.85
C MET A 98 -9.06 10.85 -1.89
N ALA A 99 -9.25 9.81 -2.71
CA ALA A 99 -8.26 8.75 -2.89
C ALA A 99 -6.96 9.27 -3.54
N VAL A 100 -7.07 10.13 -4.55
CA VAL A 100 -5.90 10.76 -5.21
C VAL A 100 -5.15 11.68 -4.24
N ILE A 101 -5.86 12.49 -3.46
CA ILE A 101 -5.24 13.35 -2.44
C ILE A 101 -4.52 12.49 -1.39
N GLY A 102 -5.15 11.41 -0.93
CA GLY A 102 -4.52 10.46 -0.01
C GLY A 102 -3.24 9.84 -0.59
N MET A 103 -3.24 9.49 -1.88
CA MET A 103 -2.06 8.97 -2.56
C MET A 103 -0.92 9.98 -2.63
N ILE A 104 -1.23 11.26 -2.92
CA ILE A 104 -0.24 12.34 -2.94
C ILE A 104 0.36 12.53 -1.53
N VAL A 105 -0.46 12.52 -0.48
CA VAL A 105 0.02 12.68 0.90
C VAL A 105 0.98 11.56 1.30
N VAL A 106 0.71 10.32 0.91
CA VAL A 106 1.62 9.19 1.19
C VAL A 106 2.97 9.37 0.49
N LEU A 107 2.97 9.81 -0.77
CA LEU A 107 4.19 10.10 -1.51
C LEU A 107 5.00 11.25 -0.86
N LEU A 108 4.31 12.31 -0.43
CA LEU A 108 4.94 13.44 0.27
C LEU A 108 5.50 13.04 1.63
N ALA A 109 4.77 12.24 2.40
CA ALA A 109 5.21 11.76 3.71
C ALA A 109 6.53 10.98 3.58
N TRP A 110 6.65 10.12 2.56
CA TRP A 110 7.90 9.42 2.30
C TRP A 110 9.04 10.37 1.91
N ALA A 111 8.78 11.31 1.00
CA ALA A 111 9.79 12.27 0.58
C ALA A 111 10.35 13.07 1.77
N LEU A 112 9.48 13.48 2.70
CA LEU A 112 9.88 14.19 3.92
C LEU A 112 10.73 13.31 4.85
N VAL A 113 10.32 12.05 5.06
CA VAL A 113 11.07 11.12 5.91
C VAL A 113 12.49 10.90 5.37
N THR A 114 12.60 10.62 4.07
CA THR A 114 13.91 10.41 3.41
C THR A 114 14.76 11.68 3.42
N PHE A 115 14.14 12.84 3.25
CA PHE A 115 14.81 14.14 3.33
C PHE A 115 15.44 14.36 4.71
N VAL A 116 14.67 14.15 5.79
CA VAL A 116 15.17 14.30 7.16
C VAL A 116 16.32 13.33 7.45
N PHE A 117 16.20 12.06 7.06
CA PHE A 117 17.28 11.09 7.25
C PHE A 117 18.56 11.48 6.49
N THR A 118 18.41 11.95 5.25
CA THR A 118 19.55 12.40 4.43
C THR A 118 20.23 13.63 5.02
N THR A 119 19.46 14.57 5.59
CA THR A 119 20.00 15.78 6.22
C THR A 119 20.69 15.50 7.55
N ILE A 120 20.21 14.56 8.36
CA ILE A 120 20.80 14.23 9.67
C ILE A 120 22.07 13.35 9.54
N GLN A 121 22.23 12.61 8.44
CA GLN A 121 23.43 11.79 8.17
C GLN A 121 24.61 12.55 7.55
N GLN A 122 24.43 13.84 7.21
CA GLN A 122 25.49 14.77 6.84
C GLN A 122 26.09 15.42 8.09
#